data_AF-A0A828SP69-F1
#
_entry.id   AF-A0A828SP69-F1
#
_cell.length_a   1.000
_cell.length_b   1.000
_cell.length_c   1.000
_cell.angle_alpha   90.00
_cell.angle_beta   90.00
_cell.angle_gamma   90.00
#
_symmetry.space_group_name_H-M   'P 1'
#
loop_
_entity.id
_entity.type
_entity.pdbx_description
1 polymer ?
#
loop_
_entity_poly.entity_id
_entity_poly.type
_entity_poly.pdbx_seq_one_letter_code
_entity_poly.pdbx_strand_id
1 'polypeptide(L)'
;FQVAANGDLANWHTGAPDAIPAVGGAMDLAVGAKKVFITTDHITKQGEPKIVAELTYPVTGKHCVDRIYTDLCVIDVTKDGLKVIEKVEGLSFDELQA
;
A
#
# COMPACT_ATOMS: atom_id res chain seq x y z
N PHE A 1 -4.38 -6.15 -3.63
CA PHE A 1 -3.91 -5.65 -2.33
C PHE A 1 -3.73 -4.16 -2.41
N GLN A 2 -3.91 -3.47 -1.28
CA GLN A 2 -4.02 -2.03 -1.21
C GLN A 2 -3.24 -1.49 0.00
N VAL A 3 -2.75 -0.27 -0.13
CA VAL A 3 -2.31 0.56 0.99
C VAL A 3 -3.09 1.87 0.93
N ALA A 4 -3.78 2.22 2.01
CA ALA A 4 -4.53 3.47 2.08
C ALA A 4 -3.63 4.66 2.46
N ALA A 5 -4.06 5.87 2.11
CA ALA A 5 -3.33 7.10 2.38
C ALA A 5 -3.06 7.36 3.86
N ASN A 6 -3.87 6.76 4.74
CA ASN A 6 -3.73 6.81 6.19
C ASN A 6 -2.78 5.73 6.76
N GLY A 7 -2.20 4.88 5.92
CA GLY A 7 -1.30 3.79 6.32
C GLY A 7 -1.99 2.46 6.63
N ASP A 8 -3.28 2.30 6.33
CA ASP A 8 -3.94 1.00 6.44
C ASP A 8 -3.46 0.04 5.35
N LEU A 9 -3.29 -1.24 5.68
CA LEU A 9 -2.84 -2.30 4.78
C LEU A 9 -3.96 -3.31 4.54
N ALA A 10 -4.17 -3.73 3.29
CA ALA A 10 -4.99 -4.89 2.93
C ALA A 10 -4.22 -5.86 2.02
N ASN A 11 -3.80 -7.00 2.58
CA ASN A 11 -2.97 -7.99 1.90
C ASN A 11 -3.32 -9.48 2.10
N TRP A 12 -4.43 -9.81 2.75
CA TRP A 12 -4.79 -11.22 3.04
C TRP A 12 -5.97 -11.75 2.21
N HIS A 13 -6.81 -10.86 1.68
CA HIS A 13 -7.99 -11.21 0.88
C HIS A 13 -8.42 -10.05 -0.04
N THR A 14 -9.10 -10.35 -1.14
CA THR A 14 -9.61 -9.35 -2.10
C THR A 14 -11.10 -9.02 -1.92
N GLY A 15 -11.79 -9.76 -1.07
CA GLY A 15 -13.24 -9.65 -0.86
C GLY A 15 -14.08 -10.44 -1.87
N ALA A 16 -13.47 -11.06 -2.88
CA ALA A 16 -14.19 -11.90 -3.83
C ALA A 16 -14.68 -13.21 -3.17
N PRO A 17 -15.89 -13.70 -3.48
CA PRO A 17 -16.46 -14.92 -2.86
C PRO A 17 -15.58 -16.16 -3.03
N ASP A 18 -14.91 -16.28 -4.17
CA ASP A 18 -14.09 -17.43 -4.53
C ASP A 18 -12.60 -17.23 -4.23
N ALA A 19 -12.22 -16.09 -3.65
CA ALA A 19 -10.85 -15.87 -3.24
C ALA A 19 -10.52 -16.72 -2.01
N ILE A 20 -9.45 -17.50 -2.09
CA ILE A 20 -8.98 -18.29 -0.96
C ILE A 20 -8.26 -17.34 0.01
N PRO A 21 -8.69 -17.25 1.29
CA PRO A 21 -8.02 -16.42 2.27
C PRO A 21 -6.58 -16.89 2.52
N ALA A 22 -5.64 -15.95 2.46
CA ALA A 22 -4.26 -16.18 2.87
C ALA A 22 -4.06 -15.61 4.28
N VAL A 23 -4.73 -16.21 5.28
CA VAL A 23 -4.58 -15.81 6.68
C VAL A 23 -3.34 -16.49 7.26
N GLY A 24 -2.27 -15.72 7.42
CA GLY A 24 -1.04 -16.10 8.13
C GLY A 24 -0.65 -15.02 9.15
N GLY A 25 0.60 -14.99 9.60
CA GLY A 25 1.10 -14.00 10.57
C GLY A 25 1.24 -12.56 10.06
N ALA A 26 0.57 -12.20 8.95
CA ALA A 26 0.65 -10.86 8.37
C ALA A 26 0.08 -9.80 9.33
N MET A 27 -1.00 -10.11 10.05
CA MET A 27 -1.59 -9.22 11.04
C MET A 27 -0.64 -9.01 12.23
N ASP A 28 -0.01 -10.08 12.72
CA ASP A 28 0.96 -9.99 13.81
C ASP A 28 2.18 -9.14 13.44
N LEU A 29 2.69 -9.28 12.21
CA LEU A 29 3.79 -8.45 11.72
C LEU A 29 3.39 -6.99 11.55
N ALA A 30 2.21 -6.73 11.00
CA ALA A 30 1.70 -5.37 10.78
C ALA A 30 1.53 -4.60 12.10
N VAL A 31 1.11 -5.28 13.18
CA VAL A 31 0.90 -4.64 14.48
C VAL A 31 2.16 -4.67 15.35
N GLY A 32 2.97 -5.73 15.27
CA GLY A 32 4.09 -5.95 16.19
C GLY A 32 5.41 -5.29 15.77
N ALA A 33 5.58 -4.95 14.50
CA ALA A 33 6.82 -4.35 14.03
C ALA A 33 6.94 -2.88 14.46
N LYS A 34 8.16 -2.44 14.80
CA LYS A 34 8.45 -1.02 15.07
C LYS A 34 8.30 -0.14 13.83
N LYS A 35 8.55 -0.73 12.66
CA LYS A 35 8.42 -0.11 11.34
C LYS A 35 7.90 -1.14 10.36
N VAL A 36 6.91 -0.77 9.55
CA VAL A 36 6.35 -1.62 8.50
C VAL A 36 6.59 -0.96 7.14
N PHE A 37 7.35 -1.65 6.30
CA PHE A 37 7.64 -1.23 4.94
C PHE A 37 6.97 -2.18 3.95
N ILE A 38 6.32 -1.61 2.94
CA ILE A 38 5.62 -2.35 1.90
C ILE A 38 6.40 -2.24 0.61
N THR A 39 6.64 -3.37 -0.06
CA THR A 39 7.11 -3.43 -1.43
C THR A 39 5.99 -3.93 -2.33
N THR A 40 5.69 -3.18 -3.38
CA THR A 40 4.55 -3.48 -4.25
C THR A 40 4.67 -2.76 -5.58
N ASP A 41 4.15 -3.32 -6.67
CA ASP A 41 3.89 -2.53 -7.88
C ASP A 41 2.92 -1.38 -7.55
N HIS A 42 3.05 -0.25 -8.25
CA HIS A 42 2.25 0.95 -8.07
C HIS A 42 0.78 0.74 -8.48
N ILE A 43 0.59 -0.05 -9.53
CA ILE A 43 -0.71 -0.39 -10.12
C ILE A 43 -0.92 -1.91 -10.18
N THR A 44 -2.16 -2.34 -10.37
CA THR A 44 -2.48 -3.73 -10.71
C THR A 44 -2.16 -4.03 -12.18
N LYS A 45 -2.22 -5.30 -12.57
CA LYS A 45 -2.09 -5.71 -13.98
C LYS A 45 -3.19 -5.12 -14.87
N GLN A 46 -4.30 -4.70 -14.27
CA GLN A 46 -5.44 -4.07 -14.92
C GLN A 46 -5.33 -2.53 -14.95
N GLY A 47 -4.25 -1.97 -14.39
CA GLY A 47 -4.00 -0.52 -14.36
C GLY A 47 -4.65 0.21 -13.19
N GLU A 48 -5.23 -0.50 -12.22
CA GLU A 48 -5.86 0.14 -11.06
C GLU A 48 -4.80 0.53 -10.01
N PRO A 49 -4.93 1.69 -9.34
CA PRO A 49 -3.98 2.11 -8.32
C PRO A 49 -4.02 1.19 -7.10
N LYS A 50 -2.84 0.86 -6.56
CA LYS A 50 -2.72 0.07 -5.32
C LYS A 50 -2.53 0.95 -4.07
N ILE A 51 -2.14 2.20 -4.26
CA ILE A 51 -2.16 3.24 -3.24
C ILE A 51 -3.48 4.00 -3.39
N VAL A 52 -4.34 3.93 -2.37
CA VAL A 52 -5.74 4.38 -2.46
C VAL A 52 -6.07 5.38 -1.35
N ALA A 53 -7.14 6.16 -1.49
CA ALA A 53 -7.60 7.03 -0.41
C ALA A 53 -8.07 6.21 0.80
N GLU A 54 -8.88 5.18 0.54
CA GLU A 54 -9.45 4.26 1.53
C GLU A 54 -9.41 2.82 1.00
N LEU A 55 -9.27 1.84 1.89
CA LEU A 55 -9.29 0.43 1.52
C LEU A 55 -10.69 0.01 1.06
N THR A 56 -10.76 -0.72 -0.04
CA THR A 56 -11.97 -1.46 -0.44
C THR A 56 -11.84 -2.95 -0.15
N TYR A 57 -10.61 -3.44 0.05
CA TYR A 57 -10.33 -4.81 0.45
C TYR A 57 -10.31 -4.97 1.97
N PRO A 58 -10.58 -6.19 2.50
CA PRO A 58 -10.53 -6.45 3.93
C PRO A 58 -9.18 -6.08 4.55
N VAL A 59 -9.24 -5.31 5.64
CA VAL A 59 -8.06 -4.79 6.33
C VAL A 59 -7.21 -5.91 6.94
N THR A 60 -5.89 -5.79 6.81
CA THR A 60 -4.88 -6.56 7.54
C THR A 60 -4.46 -5.82 8.81
N GLY A 61 -4.15 -4.53 8.70
CA GLY A 61 -3.69 -3.69 9.80
C GLY A 61 -4.04 -2.24 9.55
N LYS A 62 -4.37 -1.50 10.61
CA LYS A 62 -4.71 -0.07 10.54
C LYS A 62 -3.52 0.78 10.93
N HIS A 63 -3.30 1.89 10.20
CA HIS A 63 -2.26 2.87 10.44
C HIS A 63 -0.87 2.25 10.71
N CYS A 64 -0.58 1.13 10.06
CA CYS A 64 0.59 0.33 10.36
C CYS A 64 1.75 0.61 9.41
N VAL A 65 1.47 1.05 8.17
CA VAL A 65 2.50 1.25 7.15
C VAL A 65 3.25 2.56 7.39
N ASP A 66 4.58 2.50 7.38
CA ASP A 66 5.45 3.68 7.48
C ASP A 66 6.00 4.12 6.12
N ARG A 67 6.26 3.19 5.22
CA ARG A 67 6.84 3.47 3.90
C ARG A 67 6.38 2.47 2.85
N ILE A 68 6.20 2.96 1.64
CA ILE A 68 5.82 2.20 0.46
C ILE A 68 6.92 2.35 -0.59
N TYR A 69 7.40 1.23 -1.08
CA TYR A 69 8.33 1.13 -2.19
C TYR A 69 7.56 0.58 -3.39
N THR A 70 7.59 1.32 -4.48
CA THR A 70 7.01 0.90 -5.75
C THR A 70 8.03 0.86 -6.86
N ASP A 71 7.64 0.31 -8.00
CA ASP A 71 8.39 0.36 -9.25
C ASP A 71 8.55 1.79 -9.79
N LEU A 72 7.72 2.74 -9.36
CA LEU A 72 7.75 4.14 -9.82
C LEU A 72 8.31 5.14 -8.80
N CYS A 73 8.11 4.90 -7.50
CA CYS A 73 8.46 5.86 -6.46
C CYS A 73 8.57 5.23 -5.06
N VAL A 74 9.15 6.00 -4.14
CA VAL A 74 9.21 5.73 -2.70
C VAL A 74 8.37 6.77 -1.97
N ILE A 75 7.48 6.30 -1.09
CA ILE A 75 6.49 7.13 -0.40
C ILE A 75 6.61 6.91 1.11
N ASP A 76 6.82 7.98 1.86
CA ASP A 76 6.64 7.99 3.31
C ASP A 76 5.16 8.18 3.67
N VAL A 77 4.66 7.36 4.58
CA VAL A 77 3.35 7.56 5.22
C VAL A 77 3.56 8.43 6.44
N THR A 78 3.04 9.66 6.40
CA THR A 78 3.23 10.64 7.45
C THR A 78 1.91 11.04 8.09
N LYS A 79 1.97 11.78 9.21
CA LYS A 79 0.78 12.35 9.85
C LYS A 79 0.04 13.35 8.97
N ASP A 80 0.73 13.97 8.03
CA ASP A 80 0.19 14.98 7.11
C ASP A 80 -0.26 14.35 5.78
N GLY A 81 -0.17 13.02 5.66
CA GLY A 81 -0.49 12.26 4.46
C GLY A 81 0.73 11.62 3.79
N LEU A 82 0.53 11.19 2.54
CA LEU A 82 1.56 10.53 1.75
C LEU A 82 2.57 11.54 1.20
N LYS A 83 3.86 11.24 1.36
CA LYS A 83 4.95 12.08 0.87
C LYS A 83 5.87 11.27 -0.04
N VAL A 84 5.87 11.58 -1.34
CA VAL A 84 6.86 11.05 -2.28
C VAL A 84 8.23 11.61 -1.93
N ILE A 85 9.20 10.73 -1.65
CA ILE A 85 10.58 11.10 -1.31
C ILE A 85 11.56 10.81 -2.45
N GLU A 86 11.24 9.83 -3.30
CA GLU A 86 12.02 9.47 -4.48
C GLU A 86 11.05 9.01 -5.59
N LYS A 87 11.43 9.24 -6.85
CA LYS A 87 10.72 8.74 -8.03
C LYS A 87 11.74 8.34 -9.09
N VAL A 88 11.35 7.44 -9.99
CA VAL A 88 12.20 7.05 -11.11
C VAL A 88 12.57 8.25 -11.99
N GLU A 89 13.74 8.16 -12.63
CA GLU A 89 14.21 9.19 -13.54
C GLU A 89 13.27 9.33 -14.74
N GLY A 90 13.06 10.57 -15.20
CA GLY A 90 12.22 10.87 -16.36
C GLY A 90 10.71 10.93 -16.10
N LEU A 91 10.19 10.36 -15.00
CA LEU A 91 8.77 10.45 -14.64
C LEU A 91 8.46 11.79 -13.98
N SER A 92 7.54 12.59 -14.52
CA SER A 92 7.11 13.83 -13.85
C SER A 92 6.22 13.54 -12.64
N PHE A 93 6.09 14.51 -11.72
CA PHE A 93 5.21 14.33 -10.56
C PHE A 93 3.73 14.30 -10.98
N ASP A 94 3.34 15.11 -11.97
CA ASP A 94 1.97 15.13 -12.49
C ASP A 94 1.60 13.79 -13.13
N GLU A 95 2.50 13.16 -13.88
CA GLU A 95 2.31 11.80 -14.42
C GLU A 95 2.23 10.74 -13.32
N LEU A 96 2.96 10.91 -12.22
CA LEU A 96 2.88 10.00 -11.06
C LEU A 96 1.54 10.15 -10.32
N GLN A 97 0.90 11.32 -10.36
CA GLN A 97 -0.40 11.56 -9.71
C GLN A 97 -1.62 11.16 -10.55
N ALA A 98 -1.46 11.00 -11.86
CA ALA A 98 -2.52 10.71 -12.81
C ALA A 98 -3.07 9.27 -12.66
#